data_AF-A0A623BDB6-F1
#
_entry.id   AF-A0A623BDB6-F1
#
_cell.length_a   1.000
_cell.length_b   1.000
_cell.length_c   1.000
_cell.angle_alpha   90.00
_cell.angle_beta   90.00
_cell.angle_gamma   90.00
#
_symmetry.space_group_name_H-M   'P 1'
#
loop_
_entity.id
_entity.type
_entity.pdbx_description
1 polymer ?
#
loop_
_entity_poly.entity_id
_entity_poly.type
_entity_poly.pdbx_seq_one_letter_code
_entity_poly.pdbx_strand_id
1 'polypeptide(L)'
;VIAGHSIGFSATLAMLYMCGAINDWGYVSAKNHYEKDFNMLIDQNCTQMKFISITEALNINDKYLSLIKAQKALILTRDPISHLLSWFKHTHTVFKSKISTLNIEDDLFIYDDIVKRTRLDEKDGKYFTNFIYKDATPALFFRNDVMLKLSPLECFCLKFEDIAPKNIVNTFSKLKDKLKLQPIDKKNKEMIESYKYATEYGYFLPVNLIVCESYSLYIATKESFYFPAHSTKVEVTELFEFTNKPTNLMIFVEQDHIHLLHNDKNFSKVNIYLQKFIDMMEQKVKSLYTPNEQELFDFLRQYKEAVVAIKDVLDKELFFMKKMFPNIVASWKYYQEFEKMCKELDSNI
;
A
#
# COMPACT_ATOMS: atom_id res chain seq x y z
N VAL A 1 10.41 -0.90 -10.90
CA VAL A 1 10.15 -0.88 -9.44
C VAL A 1 9.82 -2.29 -9.00
N ILE A 2 10.43 -2.77 -7.92
CA ILE A 2 10.19 -4.13 -7.38
C ILE A 2 9.78 -3.98 -5.92
N ALA A 3 8.59 -4.44 -5.55
CA ALA A 3 8.02 -4.23 -4.23
C ALA A 3 7.01 -5.31 -3.87
N GLY A 4 7.10 -5.95 -2.70
CA GLY A 4 6.01 -6.79 -2.22
C GLY A 4 4.79 -5.99 -1.76
N HIS A 5 3.68 -6.68 -1.46
CA HIS A 5 2.53 -6.09 -0.77
C HIS A 5 2.93 -5.40 0.53
N SER A 6 2.15 -4.43 1.03
CA SER A 6 2.37 -3.83 2.36
C SER A 6 3.76 -3.20 2.61
N ILE A 7 4.48 -2.82 1.55
CA ILE A 7 5.82 -2.21 1.64
C ILE A 7 5.87 -0.76 1.14
N GLY A 8 4.71 -0.16 0.88
CA GLY A 8 4.56 1.22 0.44
C GLY A 8 4.75 1.44 -1.06
N PHE A 9 4.40 0.43 -1.87
CA PHE A 9 4.40 0.53 -3.33
C PHE A 9 3.55 1.69 -3.84
N SER A 10 2.30 1.84 -3.36
CA SER A 10 1.40 2.91 -3.81
C SER A 10 1.96 4.31 -3.56
N ALA A 11 2.60 4.53 -2.41
CA ALA A 11 3.25 5.79 -2.10
C ALA A 11 4.41 6.08 -3.04
N THR A 12 5.23 5.06 -3.32
CA THR A 12 6.34 5.17 -4.28
C THR A 12 5.82 5.45 -5.69
N LEU A 13 4.72 4.83 -6.10
CA LEU A 13 4.09 5.05 -7.39
C LEU A 13 3.56 6.48 -7.52
N ALA A 14 2.85 6.99 -6.51
CA ALA A 14 2.38 8.38 -6.48
C ALA A 14 3.55 9.37 -6.61
N MET A 15 4.65 9.14 -5.90
CA MET A 15 5.84 9.98 -6.01
C MET A 15 6.50 9.93 -7.38
N LEU A 16 6.56 8.76 -8.01
CA LEU A 16 7.08 8.63 -9.36
C LEU A 16 6.22 9.42 -10.35
N TYR A 17 4.88 9.38 -10.22
CA TYR A 17 3.98 10.18 -11.04
C TYR A 17 4.18 11.69 -10.84
N MET A 18 4.33 12.16 -9.60
CA MET A 18 4.64 13.57 -9.33
C MET A 18 6.00 13.99 -9.90
N CYS A 19 6.93 13.05 -9.96
CA CYS A 19 8.24 13.23 -10.58
C CYS A 19 8.20 13.07 -12.11
N GLY A 20 7.01 13.12 -12.72
CA GLY A 20 6.81 13.07 -14.16
C GLY A 20 7.12 11.72 -14.80
N ALA A 21 7.29 10.65 -14.02
CA ALA A 21 7.40 9.30 -14.55
C ALA A 21 6.02 8.72 -14.84
N ILE A 22 5.94 7.72 -15.71
CA ILE A 22 4.69 7.06 -16.08
C ILE A 22 4.84 5.53 -16.05
N ASN A 23 3.71 4.89 -15.80
CA ASN A 23 3.56 3.45 -15.71
C ASN A 23 2.09 3.08 -16.00
N ASP A 24 1.83 1.94 -16.63
CA ASP A 24 0.48 1.41 -16.89
C ASP A 24 0.21 0.16 -16.03
N TRP A 25 0.34 0.31 -14.71
CA TRP A 25 0.07 -0.78 -13.76
C TRP A 25 -1.42 -0.95 -13.50
N GLY A 26 -1.84 -2.21 -13.39
CA GLY A 26 -3.15 -2.61 -12.90
C GLY A 26 -3.17 -4.11 -12.61
N TYR A 27 -4.16 -4.58 -11.86
CA TYR A 27 -4.32 -6.01 -11.56
C TYR A 27 -4.84 -6.77 -12.78
N VAL A 28 -3.92 -7.30 -13.59
CA VAL A 28 -4.24 -8.03 -14.83
C VAL A 28 -3.40 -9.30 -14.95
N SER A 29 -3.75 -10.19 -15.89
CA SER A 29 -2.94 -11.39 -16.16
C SER A 29 -1.53 -11.02 -16.62
N ALA A 30 -0.56 -11.93 -16.45
CA ALA A 30 0.82 -11.72 -16.92
C ALA A 30 0.92 -11.33 -18.41
N LYS A 31 0.04 -11.88 -19.25
CA LYS A 31 -0.03 -11.53 -20.68
C LYS A 31 -0.47 -10.08 -20.86
N ASN A 32 -1.51 -9.66 -20.15
CA ASN A 32 -2.04 -8.30 -20.23
C ASN A 32 -1.05 -7.29 -19.64
N HIS A 33 -0.32 -7.65 -18.57
CA HIS A 33 0.79 -6.85 -18.04
C HIS A 33 1.86 -6.62 -19.11
N TYR A 34 2.30 -7.70 -19.77
CA TYR A 34 3.26 -7.60 -20.85
C TYR A 34 2.76 -6.69 -21.99
N GLU A 35 1.52 -6.86 -22.44
CA GLU A 35 0.94 -6.04 -23.52
C GLU A 35 0.89 -4.55 -23.14
N LYS A 36 0.44 -4.23 -21.92
CA LYS A 36 0.40 -2.86 -21.40
C LYS A 36 1.79 -2.24 -21.30
N ASP A 37 2.73 -2.93 -20.67
CA ASP A 37 4.10 -2.44 -20.52
C ASP A 37 4.79 -2.30 -21.87
N PHE A 38 4.59 -3.24 -22.79
CA PHE A 38 5.14 -3.19 -24.14
C PHE A 38 4.62 -1.95 -24.88
N ASN A 39 3.30 -1.77 -24.95
CA ASN A 39 2.67 -0.64 -25.64
C ASN A 39 3.14 0.70 -25.05
N MET A 40 3.18 0.80 -23.72
CA MET A 40 3.71 1.99 -23.05
C MET A 40 5.18 2.23 -23.43
N LEU A 41 6.03 1.21 -23.39
CA LEU A 41 7.47 1.36 -23.66
C LEU A 41 7.76 1.77 -25.11
N ILE A 42 7.03 1.23 -26.09
CA ILE A 42 7.25 1.53 -27.51
C ILE A 42 6.67 2.87 -27.96
N ASP A 43 5.81 3.52 -27.17
CA ASP A 43 5.20 4.79 -27.54
C ASP A 43 6.24 5.92 -27.67
N GLN A 44 6.67 6.22 -28.88
CA GLN A 44 7.70 7.23 -29.15
C GLN A 44 7.21 8.67 -28.92
N ASN A 45 5.89 8.89 -28.81
CA ASN A 45 5.33 10.22 -28.58
C ASN A 45 5.44 10.65 -27.11
N CYS A 46 5.66 9.70 -26.20
CA CYS A 46 5.81 9.99 -24.78
C CYS A 46 7.28 10.24 -24.40
N THR A 47 7.59 11.47 -24.02
CA THR A 47 8.93 11.91 -23.58
C THR A 47 9.20 11.69 -22.08
N GLN A 48 8.20 11.24 -21.33
CA GLN A 48 8.29 11.00 -19.89
C GLN A 48 9.14 9.76 -19.57
N MET A 49 9.68 9.71 -18.35
CA MET A 49 10.39 8.52 -17.86
C MET A 49 9.38 7.37 -17.69
N LYS A 50 9.62 6.25 -18.36
CA LYS A 50 8.75 5.07 -18.28
C LYS A 50 9.37 4.01 -17.38
N PHE A 51 8.56 3.36 -16.56
CA PHE A 51 9.04 2.25 -15.74
C PHE A 51 8.01 1.13 -15.65
N ILE A 52 8.51 -0.07 -15.38
CA ILE A 52 7.72 -1.27 -15.10
C ILE A 52 7.61 -1.48 -13.59
N SER A 53 6.48 -2.00 -13.13
CA SER A 53 6.23 -2.35 -11.73
C SER A 53 6.07 -3.85 -11.56
N ILE A 54 6.87 -4.45 -10.68
CA ILE A 54 6.82 -5.87 -10.31
C ILE A 54 6.38 -5.93 -8.84
N THR A 55 5.09 -6.23 -8.61
CA THR A 55 4.50 -6.15 -7.26
C THR A 55 4.13 -7.48 -6.64
N GLU A 56 3.87 -8.50 -7.45
CA GLU A 56 3.42 -9.82 -7.02
C GLU A 56 3.91 -10.89 -7.98
N ALA A 57 4.34 -12.04 -7.46
CA ALA A 57 4.69 -13.19 -8.28
C ALA A 57 3.47 -13.82 -8.98
N LEU A 58 2.26 -13.66 -8.42
CA LEU A 58 1.02 -14.24 -8.96
C LEU A 58 0.68 -13.73 -10.37
N ASN A 59 1.13 -12.53 -10.72
CA ASN A 59 0.81 -11.88 -11.99
C ASN A 59 1.98 -11.90 -12.99
N ILE A 60 3.08 -12.60 -12.68
CA ILE A 60 4.34 -12.51 -13.45
C ILE A 60 4.94 -13.91 -13.65
N ASN A 61 5.27 -14.24 -14.91
CA ASN A 61 5.96 -15.49 -15.25
C ASN A 61 7.39 -15.24 -15.73
N ASP A 62 8.19 -16.31 -15.75
CA ASP A 62 9.62 -16.28 -16.09
C ASP A 62 9.88 -15.75 -17.51
N LYS A 63 8.96 -16.05 -18.43
CA LYS A 63 9.02 -15.55 -19.80
C LYS A 63 8.89 -14.03 -19.84
N TYR A 64 7.95 -13.45 -19.11
CA TYR A 64 7.80 -12.01 -19.01
C TYR A 64 9.03 -11.35 -18.37
N LEU A 65 9.53 -11.88 -17.25
CA LEU A 65 10.71 -11.35 -16.57
C LEU A 65 11.95 -11.34 -17.47
N SER A 66 12.20 -12.42 -18.20
CA SER A 66 13.36 -12.52 -19.11
C SER A 66 13.31 -11.57 -20.32
N LEU A 67 12.14 -10.99 -20.63
CA LEU A 67 12.00 -9.97 -21.68
C LEU A 67 12.29 -8.55 -21.18
N ILE A 68 12.38 -8.34 -19.87
CA ILE A 68 12.64 -7.02 -19.28
C ILE A 68 14.12 -6.65 -19.48
N LYS A 69 14.37 -5.70 -20.38
CA LYS A 69 15.72 -5.15 -20.67
C LYS A 69 16.01 -3.86 -19.90
N ALA A 70 15.67 -3.83 -18.62
CA ALA A 70 15.93 -2.67 -17.76
C ALA A 70 17.43 -2.54 -17.45
N GLN A 71 17.89 -1.33 -17.13
CA GLN A 71 19.25 -1.07 -16.64
C GLN A 71 19.28 -0.80 -15.13
N LYS A 72 18.16 -0.35 -14.57
CA LYS A 72 18.05 0.14 -13.20
C LYS A 72 16.85 -0.50 -12.51
N ALA A 73 17.01 -0.84 -11.24
CA ALA A 73 15.91 -1.26 -10.37
C ALA A 73 15.80 -0.33 -9.17
N LEU A 74 14.57 0.07 -8.85
CA LEU A 74 14.19 0.62 -7.56
C LEU A 74 13.52 -0.49 -6.76
N ILE A 75 14.14 -0.90 -5.66
CA ILE A 75 13.71 -2.02 -4.82
C ILE A 75 13.20 -1.46 -3.49
N LEU A 76 11.96 -1.76 -3.14
CA LEU A 76 11.42 -1.39 -1.84
C LEU A 76 11.63 -2.55 -0.86
N THR A 77 12.03 -2.21 0.35
CA THR A 77 12.26 -3.18 1.43
C THR A 77 11.81 -2.65 2.78
N ARG A 78 11.56 -3.58 3.69
CA ARG A 78 11.21 -3.36 5.10
C ARG A 78 11.76 -4.54 5.89
N ASP A 79 11.88 -4.39 7.20
CA ASP A 79 12.06 -5.52 8.11
C ASP A 79 11.02 -6.61 7.78
N PRO A 80 11.44 -7.83 7.41
CA PRO A 80 10.54 -8.89 6.95
C PRO A 80 9.55 -9.35 8.01
N ILE A 81 9.88 -9.22 9.31
CA ILE A 81 8.98 -9.60 10.40
C ILE A 81 7.89 -8.53 10.56
N SER A 82 8.26 -7.25 10.54
CA SER A 82 7.26 -6.16 10.50
C SER A 82 6.42 -6.21 9.22
N HIS A 83 7.00 -6.61 8.10
CA HIS A 83 6.32 -6.79 6.82
C HIS A 83 5.27 -7.91 6.92
N LEU A 84 5.66 -9.06 7.47
CA LEU A 84 4.75 -10.18 7.74
C LEU A 84 3.62 -9.77 8.68
N LEU A 85 3.93 -9.10 9.79
CA LEU A 85 2.92 -8.60 10.73
C LEU A 85 1.93 -7.65 10.04
N SER A 86 2.42 -6.76 9.17
CA SER A 86 1.56 -5.86 8.40
C SER A 86 0.62 -6.63 7.48
N TRP A 87 1.10 -7.64 6.77
CA TRP A 87 0.26 -8.48 5.91
C TRP A 87 -0.75 -9.30 6.70
N PHE A 88 -0.31 -9.88 7.81
CA PHE A 88 -1.15 -10.62 8.75
C PHE A 88 -2.34 -9.76 9.23
N LYS A 89 -2.09 -8.48 9.59
CA LYS A 89 -3.16 -7.51 9.92
C LYS A 89 -4.20 -7.36 8.82
N HIS A 90 -3.78 -7.39 7.56
CA HIS A 90 -4.69 -7.25 6.43
C HIS A 90 -5.51 -8.52 6.18
N THR A 91 -4.90 -9.71 6.30
CA THR A 91 -5.56 -10.98 5.96
C THR A 91 -6.43 -11.57 7.06
N HIS A 92 -6.15 -11.23 8.33
CA HIS A 92 -6.97 -11.65 9.49
C HIS A 92 -8.07 -10.64 9.83
N THR A 93 -8.41 -9.79 8.86
CA THR A 93 -9.61 -8.97 8.92
C THR A 93 -10.69 -9.67 8.08
N VAL A 94 -11.81 -10.05 8.71
CA VAL A 94 -12.96 -10.64 8.01
C VAL A 94 -13.75 -9.50 7.38
N PHE A 95 -13.97 -9.56 6.07
CA PHE A 95 -14.75 -8.57 5.32
C PHE A 95 -15.99 -9.18 4.68
N LYS A 96 -17.12 -8.50 4.85
CA LYS A 96 -18.13 -8.42 3.79
C LYS A 96 -17.65 -7.37 2.78
N SER A 97 -17.91 -7.54 1.49
CA SER A 97 -17.43 -6.70 0.38
C SER A 97 -17.34 -5.21 0.71
N LYS A 98 -16.23 -4.55 0.35
CA LYS A 98 -16.04 -3.10 0.56
C LYS A 98 -17.19 -2.31 -0.06
N ILE A 99 -17.78 -1.40 0.71
CA ILE A 99 -18.75 -0.43 0.20
C ILE A 99 -17.99 0.64 -0.59
N SER A 100 -18.26 0.73 -1.89
CA SER A 100 -17.71 1.74 -2.78
C SER A 100 -18.68 2.91 -3.05
N THR A 101 -19.96 2.75 -2.71
CA THR A 101 -21.00 3.75 -2.95
C THR A 101 -22.00 3.76 -1.80
N LEU A 102 -22.36 4.96 -1.36
CA LEU A 102 -23.37 5.23 -0.33
C LEU A 102 -24.39 6.22 -0.89
N ASN A 103 -25.63 6.15 -0.44
CA ASN A 103 -26.60 7.21 -0.58
C ASN A 103 -26.72 7.97 0.74
N ILE A 104 -27.06 9.26 0.67
CA ILE A 104 -27.26 10.09 1.87
C ILE A 104 -28.38 9.60 2.80
N GLU A 105 -29.27 8.72 2.33
CA GLU A 105 -30.32 8.07 3.13
C GLU A 105 -29.86 6.74 3.74
N ASP A 106 -28.70 6.21 3.34
CA ASP A 106 -28.24 4.90 3.81
C ASP A 106 -27.88 4.95 5.28
N ASP A 107 -28.31 3.93 6.01
CA ASP A 107 -27.93 3.74 7.40
C ASP A 107 -26.47 3.27 7.52
N LEU A 108 -25.68 3.96 8.33
CA LEU A 108 -24.27 3.64 8.55
C LEU A 108 -24.05 2.37 9.37
N PHE A 109 -25.10 1.79 9.98
CA PHE A 109 -25.02 0.47 10.64
C PHE A 109 -24.57 -0.65 9.69
N ILE A 110 -24.66 -0.45 8.37
CA ILE A 110 -24.08 -1.37 7.38
C ILE A 110 -22.59 -1.66 7.65
N TYR A 111 -21.84 -0.73 8.27
CA TYR A 111 -20.43 -0.92 8.61
C TYR A 111 -20.17 -1.76 9.88
N ASP A 112 -21.19 -2.07 10.69
CA ASP A 112 -21.01 -2.86 11.91
C ASP A 112 -20.56 -4.31 11.65
N ASP A 113 -20.93 -4.83 10.48
CA ASP A 113 -20.63 -6.19 10.04
C ASP A 113 -19.46 -6.28 9.06
N ILE A 114 -18.87 -5.15 8.64
CA ILE A 114 -17.93 -5.10 7.51
C ILE A 114 -16.49 -5.26 7.94
N VAL A 115 -16.10 -4.77 9.12
CA VAL A 115 -14.70 -4.82 9.56
C VAL A 115 -14.59 -5.42 10.95
N LYS A 116 -14.11 -6.67 11.04
CA LYS A 116 -13.70 -7.30 12.29
C LYS A 116 -12.29 -7.85 12.14
N ARG A 117 -11.38 -7.41 13.02
CA ARG A 117 -10.05 -8.04 13.18
C ARG A 117 -10.13 -9.05 14.30
N THR A 118 -9.89 -10.31 13.99
CA THR A 118 -9.81 -11.37 15.00
C THR A 118 -8.43 -11.35 15.66
N ARG A 119 -8.38 -11.72 16.95
CA ARG A 119 -7.11 -11.97 17.63
C ARG A 119 -6.52 -13.30 17.13
N LEU A 120 -5.20 -13.42 17.20
CA LEU A 120 -4.52 -14.70 17.08
C LEU A 120 -5.07 -15.65 18.14
N ASP A 121 -5.67 -16.77 17.75
CA ASP A 121 -6.07 -17.82 18.67
C ASP A 121 -5.40 -19.17 18.34
N GLU A 122 -5.49 -20.13 19.26
CA GLU A 122 -4.80 -21.42 19.12
C GLU A 122 -5.20 -22.23 17.89
N LYS A 123 -6.38 -21.96 17.31
CA LYS A 123 -6.85 -22.65 16.11
C LYS A 123 -6.11 -22.17 14.87
N ASP A 124 -5.48 -21.00 14.91
CA ASP A 124 -4.80 -20.37 13.77
C ASP A 124 -3.40 -20.94 13.50
N GLY A 125 -2.75 -21.64 14.44
CA GLY A 125 -1.35 -22.10 14.29
C GLY A 125 -1.08 -22.93 13.02
N LYS A 126 -1.95 -23.90 12.72
CA LYS A 126 -1.87 -24.71 11.48
C LYS A 126 -2.28 -23.93 10.23
N TYR A 127 -3.21 -22.98 10.35
CA TYR A 127 -3.57 -22.09 9.24
C TYR A 127 -2.45 -21.11 8.92
N PHE A 128 -1.71 -20.67 9.93
CA PHE A 128 -0.63 -19.70 9.81
C PHE A 128 0.52 -20.24 8.96
N THR A 129 0.95 -21.49 9.19
CA THR A 129 1.97 -22.14 8.33
C THR A 129 1.53 -22.20 6.87
N ASN A 130 0.28 -22.59 6.62
CA ASN A 130 -0.27 -22.61 5.25
C ASN A 130 -0.34 -21.20 4.64
N PHE A 131 -0.72 -20.20 5.43
CA PHE A 131 -0.74 -18.80 5.03
C PHE A 131 0.65 -18.28 4.63
N ILE A 132 1.71 -18.65 5.37
CA ILE A 132 3.08 -18.27 5.02
C ILE A 132 3.45 -18.75 3.61
N TYR A 133 3.23 -20.04 3.34
CA TYR A 133 3.62 -20.63 2.06
C TYR A 133 2.71 -20.21 0.89
N LYS A 134 1.39 -20.19 1.08
CA LYS A 134 0.43 -19.97 -0.01
C LYS A 134 0.16 -18.50 -0.30
N ASP A 135 0.13 -17.66 0.73
CA ASP A 135 -0.29 -16.26 0.59
C ASP A 135 0.89 -15.31 0.78
N ALA A 136 1.62 -15.43 1.89
CA ALA A 136 2.67 -14.47 2.23
C ALA A 136 3.88 -14.57 1.28
N THR A 137 4.30 -15.78 0.90
CA THR A 137 5.46 -15.96 0.01
C THR A 137 5.25 -15.28 -1.36
N PRO A 138 4.23 -15.62 -2.16
CA PRO A 138 4.09 -15.01 -3.49
C PRO A 138 3.72 -13.51 -3.46
N ALA A 139 3.16 -13.01 -2.35
CA ALA A 139 2.74 -11.61 -2.19
C ALA A 139 3.81 -10.71 -1.56
N LEU A 140 4.58 -11.21 -0.59
CA LEU A 140 5.53 -10.42 0.21
C LEU A 140 6.99 -10.72 -0.13
N PHE A 141 7.31 -11.99 -0.39
CA PHE A 141 8.67 -12.51 -0.44
C PHE A 141 8.90 -13.27 -1.75
N PHE A 142 9.18 -12.52 -2.82
CA PHE A 142 9.47 -13.06 -4.16
C PHE A 142 10.70 -12.42 -4.82
N ARG A 143 11.40 -11.56 -4.07
CA ARG A 143 12.44 -10.67 -4.61
C ARG A 143 13.62 -11.46 -5.13
N ASN A 144 14.03 -12.52 -4.43
CA ASN A 144 15.20 -13.28 -4.86
C ASN A 144 14.93 -13.97 -6.21
N ASP A 145 13.78 -14.63 -6.33
CA ASP A 145 13.36 -15.31 -7.57
C ASP A 145 13.24 -14.35 -8.75
N VAL A 146 12.71 -13.14 -8.54
CA VAL A 146 12.65 -12.10 -9.57
C VAL A 146 14.06 -11.65 -9.96
N MET A 147 14.91 -11.35 -9.00
CA MET A 147 16.26 -10.83 -9.28
C MET A 147 17.15 -11.85 -9.98
N LEU A 148 16.94 -13.16 -9.77
CA LEU A 148 17.65 -14.22 -10.49
C LEU A 148 17.29 -14.29 -11.98
N LYS A 149 16.10 -13.80 -12.37
CA LYS A 149 15.56 -13.88 -13.74
C LYS A 149 15.75 -12.61 -14.54
N LEU A 150 16.03 -11.49 -13.88
CA LEU A 150 16.31 -10.22 -14.54
C LEU A 150 17.77 -10.15 -15.00
N SER A 151 18.01 -9.44 -16.11
CA SER A 151 19.37 -9.05 -16.48
C SER A 151 20.03 -8.25 -15.35
N PRO A 152 21.36 -8.23 -15.21
CA PRO A 152 22.02 -7.42 -14.18
C PRO A 152 21.55 -5.96 -14.19
N LEU A 153 21.16 -5.44 -13.02
CA LEU A 153 20.61 -4.10 -12.83
C LEU A 153 21.47 -3.31 -11.84
N GLU A 154 21.65 -2.02 -12.10
CA GLU A 154 22.01 -1.07 -11.04
C GLU A 154 20.83 -0.92 -10.08
N CYS A 155 21.00 -1.36 -8.83
CA CYS A 155 19.91 -1.45 -7.87
C CYS A 155 19.97 -0.31 -6.84
N PHE A 156 18.86 0.40 -6.67
CA PHE A 156 18.63 1.37 -5.61
C PHE A 156 17.63 0.78 -4.63
N CYS A 157 18.00 0.69 -3.36
CA CYS A 157 17.14 0.16 -2.32
C CYS A 157 16.53 1.30 -1.50
N LEU A 158 15.19 1.27 -1.35
CA LEU A 158 14.43 2.16 -0.48
C LEU A 158 13.92 1.37 0.72
N LYS A 159 14.26 1.85 1.92
CA LYS A 159 13.65 1.34 3.15
C LYS A 159 12.25 1.94 3.31
N PHE A 160 11.40 1.26 4.06
CA PHE A 160 10.07 1.74 4.38
C PHE A 160 10.09 3.13 5.05
N GLU A 161 11.12 3.43 5.85
CA GLU A 161 11.27 4.75 6.47
C GLU A 161 11.67 5.83 5.45
N ASP A 162 12.34 5.47 4.36
CA ASP A 162 12.77 6.44 3.34
C ASP A 162 11.57 7.00 2.56
N ILE A 163 10.46 6.26 2.55
CA ILE A 163 9.18 6.69 1.98
C ILE A 163 8.21 7.23 3.04
N ALA A 164 8.63 7.40 4.30
CA ALA A 164 7.80 8.09 5.28
C ALA A 164 7.50 9.54 4.81
N PRO A 165 6.34 10.14 5.11
CA PRO A 165 5.96 11.47 4.63
C PRO A 165 7.03 12.55 4.84
N LYS A 166 7.68 12.53 6.02
CA LYS A 166 8.77 13.44 6.38
C LYS A 166 10.08 13.24 5.58
N ASN A 167 10.26 12.08 4.95
CA ASN A 167 11.51 11.68 4.28
C ASN A 167 11.38 11.61 2.77
N ILE A 168 10.19 11.30 2.25
CA ILE A 168 9.98 10.86 0.87
C ILE A 168 10.40 11.91 -0.17
N VAL A 169 10.17 13.21 0.09
CA VAL A 169 10.59 14.29 -0.81
C VAL A 169 12.12 14.34 -0.93
N ASN A 170 12.83 14.26 0.19
CA ASN A 170 14.29 14.26 0.21
C ASN A 170 14.85 12.99 -0.46
N THR A 171 14.22 11.84 -0.22
CA THR A 171 14.57 10.56 -0.84
C THR A 171 14.49 10.66 -2.37
N PHE A 172 13.38 11.16 -2.91
CA PHE A 172 13.21 11.31 -4.36
C PHE A 172 14.08 12.42 -4.95
N SER A 173 14.38 13.47 -4.20
CA SER A 173 15.35 14.50 -4.62
C SER A 173 16.74 13.89 -4.85
N LYS A 174 17.19 12.97 -3.97
CA LYS A 174 18.47 12.26 -4.12
C LYS A 174 18.47 11.24 -5.26
N LEU A 175 17.30 10.71 -5.62
CA LEU A 175 17.13 9.77 -6.72
C LEU A 175 16.95 10.48 -8.07
N LYS A 176 16.70 11.79 -8.08
CA LYS A 176 16.32 12.55 -9.26
C LYS A 176 17.25 12.30 -10.45
N ASP A 177 18.53 12.57 -10.26
CA ASP A 177 19.52 12.46 -11.34
C ASP A 177 19.81 10.98 -11.68
N LYS A 178 19.78 10.12 -10.66
CA LYS A 178 20.01 8.68 -10.81
C LYS A 178 18.92 8.01 -11.65
N LEU A 179 17.68 8.47 -11.55
CA LEU A 179 16.52 7.90 -12.23
C LEU A 179 15.95 8.78 -13.35
N LYS A 180 16.59 9.92 -13.65
CA LYS A 180 16.13 10.90 -14.65
C LYS A 180 14.70 11.39 -14.41
N LEU A 181 14.40 11.70 -13.15
CA LEU A 181 13.10 12.19 -12.71
C LEU A 181 12.99 13.71 -12.84
N GLN A 182 11.76 14.20 -13.01
CA GLN A 182 11.46 15.63 -12.90
C GLN A 182 11.47 16.06 -11.42
N PRO A 183 11.80 17.34 -11.13
CA PRO A 183 11.70 17.86 -9.78
C PRO A 183 10.24 17.91 -9.32
N ILE A 184 10.01 17.66 -8.03
CA ILE A 184 8.71 17.83 -7.40
C ILE A 184 8.44 19.33 -7.25
N ASP A 185 7.28 19.81 -7.70
CA ASP A 185 6.89 21.21 -7.51
C ASP A 185 6.57 21.53 -6.04
N LYS A 186 6.58 22.83 -5.71
CA LYS A 186 6.43 23.31 -4.33
C LYS A 186 5.08 22.91 -3.70
N LYS A 187 3.98 22.97 -4.48
CA LYS A 187 2.63 22.69 -3.98
C LYS A 187 2.51 21.21 -3.60
N ASN A 188 3.02 20.32 -4.46
CA ASN A 188 3.05 18.89 -4.20
C ASN A 188 3.95 18.57 -3.00
N LYS A 189 5.11 19.22 -2.87
CA LYS A 189 6.00 19.03 -1.71
C LYS A 189 5.30 19.30 -0.37
N GLU A 190 4.68 20.47 -0.20
CA GLU A 190 4.01 20.85 1.05
C GLU A 190 2.87 19.89 1.37
N MET A 191 2.13 19.46 0.34
CA MET A 191 1.10 18.45 0.51
C MET A 191 1.73 17.15 1.03
N ILE A 192 2.78 16.62 0.38
CA ILE A 192 3.47 15.34 0.68
C ILE A 192 4.02 15.27 2.11
N GLU A 193 4.60 16.35 2.59
CA GLU A 193 5.16 16.40 3.95
C GLU A 193 4.03 16.43 5.01
N SER A 194 2.83 16.87 4.65
CA SER A 194 1.63 16.85 5.52
C SER A 194 0.92 15.50 5.61
N TYR A 195 1.36 14.48 4.87
CA TYR A 195 0.70 13.17 4.85
C TYR A 195 0.88 12.42 6.16
N LYS A 196 -0.16 11.67 6.50
CA LYS A 196 -0.09 10.55 7.43
C LYS A 196 -0.67 9.35 6.70
N TYR A 197 0.13 8.29 6.57
CA TYR A 197 -0.37 7.02 6.07
C TYR A 197 -1.51 6.57 6.97
N ALA A 198 -2.70 6.42 6.41
CA ALA A 198 -3.84 5.93 7.16
C ALA A 198 -4.43 4.71 6.50
N THR A 199 -3.64 3.63 6.53
CA THR A 199 -4.06 2.33 5.99
C THR A 199 -5.31 1.80 6.68
N GLU A 200 -5.55 2.21 7.93
CA GLU A 200 -6.77 1.95 8.70
C GLU A 200 -8.06 2.44 8.03
N TYR A 201 -8.03 3.52 7.24
CA TYR A 201 -9.23 4.00 6.53
C TYR A 201 -9.45 3.29 5.18
N GLY A 202 -8.51 2.47 4.71
CA GLY A 202 -8.62 1.80 3.41
C GLY A 202 -9.85 0.88 3.29
N TYR A 203 -10.45 0.50 4.41
CA TYR A 203 -11.68 -0.29 4.48
C TYR A 203 -12.95 0.55 4.27
N PHE A 204 -12.89 1.84 4.57
CA PHE A 204 -14.00 2.78 4.44
C PHE A 204 -13.88 3.66 3.21
N LEU A 205 -12.64 3.93 2.78
CA LEU A 205 -12.29 4.90 1.74
C LEU A 205 -11.49 4.24 0.60
N PRO A 206 -11.64 4.69 -0.66
CA PRO A 206 -12.56 5.73 -1.08
C PRO A 206 -14.02 5.23 -1.12
N VAL A 207 -14.96 6.17 -1.02
CA VAL A 207 -16.39 5.94 -1.17
C VAL A 207 -17.03 7.09 -1.96
N ASN A 208 -17.96 6.75 -2.85
CA ASN A 208 -18.78 7.74 -3.55
C ASN A 208 -20.10 7.93 -2.80
N LEU A 209 -20.33 9.11 -2.22
CA LEU A 209 -21.59 9.46 -1.57
C LEU A 209 -22.51 10.14 -2.58
N ILE A 210 -23.54 9.43 -3.02
CA ILE A 210 -24.64 9.96 -3.81
C ILE A 210 -25.49 10.85 -2.90
N VAL A 211 -25.44 12.15 -3.14
CA VAL A 211 -26.24 13.13 -2.39
C VAL A 211 -27.63 13.25 -3.00
N CYS A 212 -27.69 13.32 -4.33
CA CYS A 212 -28.91 13.29 -5.11
C CYS A 212 -28.61 12.75 -6.51
N GLU A 213 -29.62 12.67 -7.38
CA GLU A 213 -29.43 12.24 -8.77
C GLU A 213 -28.47 13.14 -9.55
N SER A 214 -28.29 14.40 -9.13
CA SER A 214 -27.53 15.41 -9.88
C SER A 214 -26.06 15.49 -9.50
N TYR A 215 -25.64 15.05 -8.30
CA TYR A 215 -24.23 15.03 -7.95
C TYR A 215 -23.89 14.03 -6.83
N SER A 216 -22.62 13.64 -6.79
CA SER A 216 -22.04 12.82 -5.73
C SER A 216 -20.75 13.46 -5.20
N LEU A 217 -20.39 13.08 -3.98
CA LEU A 217 -19.13 13.45 -3.35
C LEU A 217 -18.21 12.24 -3.34
N TYR A 218 -17.00 12.41 -3.86
CA TYR A 218 -15.96 11.40 -3.74
C TYR A 218 -15.15 11.66 -2.48
N ILE A 219 -15.30 10.78 -1.50
CA ILE A 219 -14.64 10.88 -0.20
C ILE A 219 -13.46 9.93 -0.21
N ALA A 220 -12.26 10.43 0.04
CA ALA A 220 -11.07 9.63 -0.03
C ALA A 220 -9.96 10.17 0.88
N THR A 221 -8.88 9.41 0.98
CA THR A 221 -7.68 9.91 1.66
C THR A 221 -6.81 10.71 0.69
N LYS A 222 -5.98 11.62 1.22
CA LYS A 222 -5.07 12.45 0.42
C LYS A 222 -4.21 11.63 -0.56
N GLU A 223 -3.92 10.36 -0.26
CA GLU A 223 -3.06 9.48 -1.06
C GLU A 223 -3.70 9.12 -2.40
N SER A 224 -5.03 9.08 -2.43
CA SER A 224 -5.79 8.78 -3.64
C SER A 224 -5.77 9.94 -4.65
N PHE A 225 -5.46 11.16 -4.21
CA PHE A 225 -5.55 12.37 -5.04
C PHE A 225 -4.65 12.33 -6.28
N TYR A 226 -3.47 11.68 -6.19
CA TYR A 226 -2.47 11.73 -7.26
C TYR A 226 -2.63 10.66 -8.33
N PHE A 227 -3.67 9.84 -8.25
CA PHE A 227 -3.97 8.94 -9.36
C PHE A 227 -4.57 9.75 -10.52
N PRO A 228 -4.07 9.57 -11.77
CA PRO A 228 -4.53 10.32 -12.94
C PRO A 228 -6.06 10.30 -13.17
N ALA A 229 -6.75 9.31 -12.61
CA ALA A 229 -8.21 9.14 -12.66
C ALA A 229 -9.03 10.25 -11.98
N HIS A 230 -8.40 11.21 -11.28
CA HIS A 230 -9.09 12.26 -10.53
C HIS A 230 -8.91 13.69 -11.10
N SER A 231 -8.36 13.83 -12.30
CA SER A 231 -8.05 15.14 -12.91
C SER A 231 -9.26 16.06 -13.18
N THR A 232 -10.49 15.53 -13.20
CA THR A 232 -11.74 16.29 -13.42
C THR A 232 -12.41 16.77 -12.13
N LYS A 233 -11.87 16.39 -10.96
CA LYS A 233 -12.48 16.64 -9.67
C LYS A 233 -11.83 17.83 -8.96
N VAL A 234 -12.64 18.60 -8.25
CA VAL A 234 -12.20 19.70 -7.39
C VAL A 234 -12.40 19.35 -5.93
N GLU A 235 -11.46 19.77 -5.09
CA GLU A 235 -11.48 19.55 -3.65
C GLU A 235 -12.40 20.57 -2.96
N VAL A 236 -13.28 20.07 -2.10
CA VAL A 236 -14.34 20.85 -1.43
C VAL A 236 -14.44 20.54 0.07
N THR A 237 -13.39 19.96 0.67
CA THR A 237 -13.40 19.55 2.08
C THR A 237 -13.66 20.73 3.01
N GLU A 238 -13.13 21.92 2.67
CA GLU A 238 -13.30 23.15 3.45
C GLU A 238 -14.73 23.68 3.49
N LEU A 239 -15.63 23.18 2.64
CA LEU A 239 -17.05 23.55 2.70
C LEU A 239 -17.77 22.89 3.88
N PHE A 240 -17.22 21.82 4.44
CA PHE A 240 -17.86 21.01 5.47
C PHE A 240 -17.21 21.25 6.84
N GLU A 241 -18.05 21.19 7.88
CA GLU A 241 -17.62 21.41 9.25
C GLU A 241 -17.50 20.08 9.98
N PHE A 242 -16.33 19.83 10.58
CA PHE A 242 -16.05 18.58 11.25
C PHE A 242 -15.45 18.77 12.64
N THR A 243 -15.95 18.03 13.62
CA THR A 243 -15.40 18.02 14.98
C THR A 243 -14.15 17.16 15.09
N ASN A 244 -14.09 16.04 14.37
CA ASN A 244 -13.04 15.02 14.47
C ASN A 244 -12.49 14.59 13.09
N LYS A 245 -12.26 15.54 12.17
CA LYS A 245 -11.81 15.19 10.82
C LYS A 245 -10.43 14.50 10.84
N PRO A 246 -10.27 13.34 10.20
CA PRO A 246 -8.95 12.80 9.92
C PRO A 246 -8.11 13.80 9.13
N THR A 247 -6.84 13.97 9.51
CA THR A 247 -5.92 14.95 8.88
C THR A 247 -5.77 14.71 7.37
N ASN A 248 -5.93 13.46 6.94
CA ASN A 248 -5.76 13.02 5.58
C ASN A 248 -7.08 12.80 4.82
N LEU A 249 -8.24 13.14 5.38
CA LEU A 249 -9.51 13.07 4.65
C LEU A 249 -9.63 14.24 3.66
N MET A 250 -10.02 13.93 2.42
CA MET A 250 -10.38 14.87 1.37
C MET A 250 -11.76 14.51 0.79
N ILE A 251 -12.50 15.53 0.41
CA ILE A 251 -13.80 15.42 -0.25
C ILE A 251 -13.72 16.15 -1.58
N PHE A 252 -14.17 15.47 -2.63
CA PHE A 252 -14.15 16.00 -3.98
C PHE A 252 -15.53 15.96 -4.61
N VAL A 253 -15.74 16.85 -5.57
CA VAL A 253 -16.89 16.87 -6.47
C VAL A 253 -16.38 17.03 -7.90
N GLU A 254 -17.14 16.58 -8.90
CA GLU A 254 -16.78 16.90 -10.29
C GLU A 254 -16.80 18.42 -10.49
N GLN A 255 -15.82 18.92 -11.25
CA GLN A 255 -15.63 20.36 -11.44
C GLN A 255 -16.86 21.07 -11.99
N ASP A 256 -17.57 20.42 -12.91
CA ASP A 256 -18.82 20.88 -13.50
C ASP A 256 -20.01 20.79 -12.53
N HIS A 257 -19.93 20.01 -11.45
CA HIS A 257 -20.99 19.87 -10.44
C HIS A 257 -20.83 20.79 -9.21
N ILE A 258 -19.75 21.57 -9.11
CA ILE A 258 -19.52 22.44 -7.93
C ILE A 258 -20.67 23.42 -7.66
N HIS A 259 -21.29 23.94 -8.72
CA HIS A 259 -22.41 24.87 -8.62
C HIS A 259 -23.67 24.20 -8.06
N LEU A 260 -23.83 22.88 -8.24
CA LEU A 260 -24.96 22.12 -7.67
C LEU A 260 -24.80 22.01 -6.15
N LEU A 261 -23.58 21.71 -5.68
CA LEU A 261 -23.26 21.64 -4.26
C LEU A 261 -23.52 22.97 -3.54
N HIS A 262 -23.09 24.10 -4.12
CA HIS A 262 -23.31 25.43 -3.52
C HIS A 262 -24.78 25.84 -3.42
N ASN A 263 -25.63 25.31 -4.31
CA ASN A 263 -27.05 25.63 -4.36
C ASN A 263 -27.94 24.55 -3.73
N ASP A 264 -27.33 23.51 -3.12
CA ASP A 264 -28.10 22.41 -2.53
C ASP A 264 -28.83 22.87 -1.27
N LYS A 265 -30.17 22.84 -1.33
CA LYS A 265 -31.04 23.14 -0.20
C LYS A 265 -30.86 22.15 0.96
N ASN A 266 -30.33 20.96 0.68
CA ASN A 266 -30.06 19.92 1.65
C ASN A 266 -28.63 19.94 2.17
N PHE A 267 -27.82 20.97 1.90
CA PHE A 267 -26.43 21.05 2.32
C PHE A 267 -26.22 20.72 3.81
N SER A 268 -27.09 21.23 4.69
CA SER A 268 -27.04 20.92 6.13
C SER A 268 -27.21 19.42 6.43
N LYS A 269 -28.07 18.73 5.68
CA LYS A 269 -28.25 17.27 5.78
C LYS A 269 -26.99 16.53 5.32
N VAL A 270 -26.37 16.99 4.23
CA VAL A 270 -25.09 16.45 3.74
C VAL A 270 -24.00 16.58 4.80
N ASN A 271 -23.87 17.76 5.40
CA ASN A 271 -22.87 18.02 6.44
C ASN A 271 -23.08 17.10 7.67
N ILE A 272 -24.33 16.96 8.14
CA ILE A 272 -24.68 16.06 9.25
C ILE A 272 -24.34 14.60 8.91
N TYR A 273 -24.65 14.15 7.69
CA TYR A 273 -24.37 12.79 7.25
C TYR A 273 -22.86 12.52 7.22
N LEU A 274 -22.09 13.42 6.61
CA LEU A 274 -20.63 13.31 6.54
C LEU A 274 -19.98 13.29 7.92
N GLN A 275 -20.45 14.12 8.86
CA GLN A 275 -19.98 14.10 10.23
C GLN A 275 -20.24 12.74 10.90
N LYS A 276 -21.46 12.19 10.77
CA LYS A 276 -21.79 10.85 11.29
C LYS A 276 -20.92 9.75 10.67
N PHE A 277 -20.69 9.83 9.35
CA PHE A 277 -19.84 8.88 8.63
C PHE A 277 -18.41 8.90 9.17
N ILE A 278 -17.84 10.09 9.36
CA ILE A 278 -16.49 10.25 9.91
C ILE A 278 -16.41 9.75 11.35
N ASP A 279 -17.36 10.10 12.21
CA ASP A 279 -17.36 9.65 13.61
C ASP A 279 -17.47 8.12 13.70
N MET A 280 -18.34 7.50 12.90
CA MET A 280 -18.47 6.05 12.81
C MET A 280 -17.15 5.41 12.36
N MET A 281 -16.56 5.92 11.28
CA MET A 281 -15.28 5.44 10.76
C MET A 281 -14.16 5.54 11.81
N GLU A 282 -14.04 6.69 12.49
CA GLU A 282 -13.07 6.92 13.56
C GLU A 282 -13.26 5.96 14.73
N GLN A 283 -14.50 5.76 15.19
CA GLN A 283 -14.80 4.82 16.26
C GLN A 283 -14.44 3.39 15.88
N LYS A 284 -14.76 2.98 14.64
CA LYS A 284 -14.40 1.65 14.14
C LYS A 284 -12.90 1.48 14.09
N VAL A 285 -12.18 2.41 13.48
CA VAL A 285 -10.70 2.38 13.41
C VAL A 285 -10.08 2.26 14.80
N LYS A 286 -10.55 3.03 15.78
CA LYS A 286 -10.06 2.96 17.18
C LYS A 286 -10.38 1.63 17.86
N SER A 287 -11.48 0.98 17.49
CA SER A 287 -11.88 -0.32 18.02
C SER A 287 -11.13 -1.50 17.40
N LEU A 288 -10.45 -1.30 16.26
CA LEU A 288 -9.74 -2.38 15.58
C LEU A 288 -8.53 -2.84 16.39
N TYR A 289 -8.53 -4.14 16.73
CA TYR A 289 -7.37 -4.79 17.28
C TYR A 289 -6.16 -4.62 16.34
N THR A 290 -5.03 -4.21 16.91
CA THR A 290 -3.79 -4.00 16.17
C THR A 290 -2.68 -4.77 16.88
N PRO A 291 -2.34 -5.99 16.43
CA PRO A 291 -1.26 -6.75 17.02
C PRO A 291 0.06 -6.00 16.84
N ASN A 292 0.89 -6.02 17.88
CA ASN A 292 2.24 -5.51 17.81
C ASN A 292 3.27 -6.65 17.59
N GLU A 293 4.52 -6.28 17.35
CA GLU A 293 5.60 -7.26 17.10
C GLU A 293 5.85 -8.19 18.28
N GLN A 294 5.68 -7.74 19.52
CA GLN A 294 5.82 -8.60 20.71
C GLN A 294 4.75 -9.69 20.74
N GLU A 295 3.49 -9.35 20.44
CA GLU A 295 2.39 -10.33 20.35
C GLU A 295 2.67 -11.37 19.25
N LEU A 296 3.27 -10.95 18.12
CA LEU A 296 3.71 -11.90 17.08
C LEU A 296 4.81 -12.83 17.60
N PHE A 297 5.81 -12.33 18.32
CA PHE A 297 6.84 -13.20 18.91
C PHE A 297 6.28 -14.15 19.96
N ASP A 298 5.38 -13.68 20.82
CA ASP A 298 4.73 -14.52 21.83
C ASP A 298 3.94 -15.66 21.16
N PHE A 299 3.24 -15.37 20.07
CA PHE A 299 2.62 -16.38 19.22
C PHE A 299 3.67 -17.35 18.62
N LEU A 300 4.70 -16.83 17.97
CA LEU A 300 5.72 -17.67 17.31
C LEU A 300 6.46 -18.61 18.28
N ARG A 301 6.66 -18.21 19.54
CA ARG A 301 7.24 -19.10 20.58
C ARG A 301 6.37 -20.31 20.90
N GLN A 302 5.06 -20.19 20.73
CA GLN A 302 4.11 -21.29 20.94
C GLN A 302 3.98 -22.20 19.70
N TYR A 303 4.27 -21.67 18.50
CA TYR A 303 4.07 -22.38 17.22
C TYR A 303 5.38 -22.56 16.45
N LYS A 304 6.19 -23.54 16.87
CA LYS A 304 7.49 -23.84 16.25
C LYS A 304 7.41 -24.10 14.74
N GLU A 305 6.35 -24.76 14.27
CA GLU A 305 6.13 -25.02 12.83
C GLU A 305 6.07 -23.73 12.00
N ALA A 306 5.44 -22.68 12.54
CA ALA A 306 5.37 -21.37 11.89
C ALA A 306 6.74 -20.69 11.82
N VAL A 307 7.57 -20.85 12.86
CA VAL A 307 8.94 -20.33 12.87
C VAL A 307 9.78 -20.99 11.78
N VAL A 308 9.72 -22.31 11.67
CA VAL A 308 10.42 -23.06 10.61
C VAL A 308 9.97 -22.57 9.24
N ALA A 309 8.65 -22.44 9.02
CA ALA A 309 8.12 -21.97 7.74
C ALA A 309 8.57 -20.55 7.36
N ILE A 310 8.56 -19.62 8.32
CA ILE A 310 9.08 -18.26 8.09
C ILE A 310 10.58 -18.33 7.76
N LYS A 311 11.35 -19.11 8.52
CA LYS A 311 12.80 -19.24 8.31
C LYS A 311 13.13 -19.77 6.92
N ASP A 312 12.47 -20.84 6.50
CA ASP A 312 12.67 -21.46 5.19
C ASP A 312 12.44 -20.45 4.04
N VAL A 313 11.37 -19.65 4.14
CA VAL A 313 11.06 -18.60 3.16
C VAL A 313 12.09 -17.48 3.19
N LEU A 314 12.42 -16.97 4.38
CA LEU A 314 13.33 -15.82 4.51
C LEU A 314 14.78 -16.16 4.13
N ASP A 315 15.26 -17.37 4.42
CA ASP A 315 16.62 -17.78 4.06
C ASP A 315 16.81 -17.79 2.54
N LYS A 316 15.78 -18.20 1.78
CA LYS A 316 15.77 -18.12 0.33
C LYS A 316 15.62 -16.67 -0.15
N GLU A 317 14.57 -15.98 0.30
CA GLU A 317 14.14 -14.71 -0.31
C GLU A 317 15.01 -13.51 0.08
N LEU A 318 15.74 -13.59 1.19
CA LEU A 318 16.67 -12.56 1.61
C LEU A 318 18.09 -12.75 1.07
N PHE A 319 18.37 -13.83 0.33
CA PHE A 319 19.71 -14.09 -0.21
C PHE A 319 20.25 -12.90 -1.02
N PHE A 320 19.47 -12.41 -1.99
CA PHE A 320 19.82 -11.22 -2.77
C PHE A 320 20.06 -9.99 -1.89
N MET A 321 19.19 -9.75 -0.91
CA MET A 321 19.27 -8.58 -0.02
C MET A 321 20.50 -8.63 0.89
N LYS A 322 20.83 -9.80 1.44
CA LYS A 322 22.04 -10.03 2.25
C LYS A 322 23.30 -9.78 1.44
N LYS A 323 23.31 -10.18 0.16
CA LYS A 323 24.46 -9.98 -0.75
C LYS A 323 24.64 -8.53 -1.18
N MET A 324 23.56 -7.87 -1.62
CA MET A 324 23.64 -6.55 -2.25
C MET A 324 23.52 -5.39 -1.24
N PHE A 325 22.80 -5.60 -0.14
CA PHE A 325 22.47 -4.56 0.84
C PHE A 325 22.65 -5.05 2.29
N PRO A 326 23.83 -5.60 2.67
CA PRO A 326 24.05 -6.19 3.99
C PRO A 326 23.79 -5.18 5.13
N ASN A 327 24.14 -3.91 4.94
CA ASN A 327 23.90 -2.86 5.94
C ASN A 327 22.41 -2.60 6.18
N ILE A 328 21.56 -2.77 5.15
CA ILE A 328 20.11 -2.64 5.32
C ILE A 328 19.57 -3.83 6.10
N VAL A 329 20.00 -5.06 5.77
CA VAL A 329 19.59 -6.27 6.48
C VAL A 329 20.00 -6.22 7.96
N ALA A 330 21.22 -5.74 8.24
CA ALA A 330 21.71 -5.56 9.61
C ALA A 330 20.90 -4.54 10.42
N SER A 331 20.21 -3.60 9.76
CA SER A 331 19.37 -2.60 10.42
C SER A 331 17.98 -3.09 10.83
N TRP A 332 17.56 -4.27 10.39
CA TRP A 332 16.23 -4.83 10.65
C TRP A 332 16.13 -5.42 12.06
N LYS A 333 15.71 -4.59 13.01
CA LYS A 333 15.60 -4.95 14.43
C LYS A 333 14.88 -6.28 14.68
N TYR A 334 13.68 -6.45 14.13
CA TYR A 334 12.84 -7.59 14.42
C TYR A 334 13.29 -8.84 13.67
N TYR A 335 13.86 -8.69 12.46
CA TYR A 335 14.53 -9.79 11.80
C TYR A 335 15.73 -10.32 12.61
N GLN A 336 16.55 -9.44 13.19
CA GLN A 336 17.65 -9.87 14.07
C GLN A 336 17.15 -10.59 15.33
N GLU A 337 16.00 -10.19 15.88
CA GLU A 337 15.35 -10.87 17.01
C GLU A 337 14.80 -12.24 16.61
N PHE A 338 14.18 -12.35 15.44
CA PHE A 338 13.71 -13.61 14.87
C PHE A 338 14.85 -14.61 14.62
N GLU A 339 15.99 -14.17 14.10
CA GLU A 339 17.17 -15.03 13.91
C GLU A 339 17.72 -15.56 15.24
N LYS A 340 17.66 -14.78 16.33
CA LYS A 340 18.03 -15.26 17.67
C LYS A 340 17.06 -16.33 18.16
N MET A 341 15.76 -16.10 18.02
CA MET A 341 14.72 -17.08 18.37
C MET A 341 14.90 -18.41 17.61
N CYS A 342 15.27 -18.36 16.32
CA CYS A 342 15.55 -19.58 15.55
C CYS A 342 16.73 -20.37 16.15
N LYS A 343 17.84 -19.71 16.50
CA LYS A 343 19.01 -20.37 17.12
C LYS A 343 18.70 -21.00 18.47
N GLU A 344 17.85 -20.35 19.27
CA GLU A 344 17.40 -20.89 20.55
C GLU A 344 16.54 -22.15 20.37
N LEU A 345 15.73 -22.22 19.31
CA LEU A 345 14.95 -23.42 19.00
C LEU A 345 15.85 -24.58 18.55
N ASP A 346 16.84 -24.31 17.70
CA ASP A 346 17.79 -25.31 17.20
C ASP A 346 18.69 -25.88 18.32
N SER A 347 18.96 -25.10 19.36
CA SER A 347 19.79 -25.51 20.50
C SER A 347 19.03 -26.32 21.57
N ASN A 348 17.69 -26.37 21.48
CA ASN A 348 16.81 -27.07 22.42
C ASN A 348 16.22 -28.39 21.83
N ILE A 349 16.77 -28.84 20.69
CA ILE A 349 16.52 -30.14 20.04
C ILE A 349 17.81 -30.94 20.15
#